data_AF-G0NGJ1-F1
#
_entry.id   AF-G0NGJ1-F1
#
_cell.length_a   1.000
_cell.length_b   1.000
_cell.length_c   1.000
_cell.angle_alpha   90.00
_cell.angle_beta   90.00
_cell.angle_gamma   90.00
#
_symmetry.space_group_name_H-M   'P 1'
#
loop_
_entity.id
_entity.type
_entity.pdbx_description
1 polymer ?
#
loop_
_entity_poly.entity_id
_entity_poly.type
_entity_poly.pdbx_seq_one_letter_code
_entity_poly.pdbx_strand_id
1 'polypeptide(L)'
;MAQQSAVISSVNEQATAMAVAWQLKHITDQAQRELNRAPKRPARCNLCKGAHATTTCETIPQQEKLPLLKTKGLCVLCGNYNNHHPVTCHNLRTKNHGELCHKRVCGKKFELHHKNFCTLKQNQLVEGNLNVQQLLMEDQDQ
;
A
#
# COMPACT_ATOMS: atom_id res chain seq x y z
N MET A 1 42.72 15.17 46.09
CA MET A 1 42.62 15.16 44.61
C MET A 1 42.80 13.75 44.03
N ALA A 2 43.88 13.01 44.32
CA ALA A 2 44.13 11.67 43.72
C ALA A 2 43.12 10.55 44.09
N GLN A 3 42.50 10.60 45.27
CA GLN A 3 41.47 9.62 45.66
C GLN A 3 40.16 9.80 44.90
N GLN A 4 39.80 11.03 44.51
CA GLN A 4 38.56 11.30 43.77
C GLN A 4 38.67 10.80 42.32
N SER A 5 39.83 10.94 41.68
CA SER A 5 40.05 10.43 40.31
C SER A 5 39.99 8.91 40.24
N ALA A 6 40.47 8.19 41.26
CA ALA A 6 40.43 6.73 41.32
C ALA A 6 39.00 6.18 41.52
N VAL A 7 38.17 6.89 42.29
CA VAL A 7 36.75 6.53 42.47
C VAL A 7 35.97 6.78 41.17
N ILE A 8 36.23 7.91 40.49
CA ILE A 8 35.59 8.23 39.22
C ILE A 8 35.96 7.21 38.13
N SER A 9 37.21 6.78 38.04
CA SER A 9 37.63 5.77 37.05
C SER A 9 36.95 4.42 37.32
N SER A 10 36.88 3.98 38.57
CA SER A 10 36.19 2.74 38.95
C SER A 10 34.69 2.77 38.61
N VAL A 11 34.02 3.90 38.89
CA VAL A 11 32.60 4.08 38.53
C VAL A 11 32.40 4.07 37.02
N ASN A 12 33.29 4.71 36.26
CA ASN A 12 33.21 4.72 34.80
C ASN A 12 33.45 3.33 34.20
N GLU A 13 34.40 2.56 34.72
CA GLU A 13 34.63 1.17 34.30
C GLU A 13 33.42 0.28 34.58
N GLN A 14 32.77 0.47 35.73
CA GLN A 14 31.56 -0.27 36.06
C GLN A 14 30.38 0.16 35.17
N ALA A 15 30.25 1.46 34.89
CA ALA A 15 29.20 1.98 34.01
C ALA A 15 29.37 1.49 32.56
N THR A 16 30.61 1.43 32.04
CA THR A 16 30.88 0.90 30.71
C THR A 16 30.62 -0.60 30.64
N ALA A 17 31.01 -1.37 31.65
CA ALA A 17 30.71 -2.79 31.74
C ALA A 17 29.19 -3.05 31.75
N MET A 18 28.42 -2.27 32.51
CA MET A 18 26.96 -2.36 32.53
C MET A 18 26.33 -1.98 31.20
N ALA A 19 26.83 -0.94 30.53
CA ALA A 19 26.35 -0.52 29.21
C ALA A 19 26.57 -1.60 28.15
N VAL A 20 27.76 -2.22 28.13
CA VAL A 20 28.08 -3.34 27.23
C VAL A 20 27.19 -4.54 27.53
N ALA A 21 27.02 -4.91 28.79
CA ALA A 21 26.15 -6.02 29.18
C ALA A 21 24.69 -5.78 28.76
N TRP A 22 24.20 -4.54 28.88
CA TRP A 22 22.86 -4.17 28.45
C TRP A 22 22.69 -4.27 26.93
N GLN A 23 23.68 -3.80 26.15
CA GLN A 23 23.66 -3.93 24.70
C GLN A 23 23.68 -5.40 24.26
N LEU A 24 24.55 -6.21 24.85
CA LEU A 24 24.63 -7.65 24.57
C LEU A 24 23.29 -8.33 24.88
N LYS A 25 22.69 -8.05 26.03
CA LYS A 25 21.36 -8.56 26.38
C LYS A 25 20.32 -8.17 25.32
N HIS A 26 20.29 -6.91 24.89
CA HIS A 26 19.32 -6.47 23.89
C HIS A 26 19.50 -7.21 22.55
N ILE A 27 20.75 -7.41 22.12
CA ILE A 27 21.06 -8.17 20.90
C ILE A 27 20.62 -9.63 21.06
N THR A 28 20.95 -10.27 22.18
CA THR A 28 20.57 -11.66 22.46
C THR A 28 19.05 -11.82 22.54
N ASP A 29 18.36 -10.93 23.24
CA ASP A 29 16.90 -10.93 23.35
C ASP A 29 16.25 -10.76 21.97
N GLN A 30 16.79 -9.90 21.11
CA GLN A 30 16.31 -9.72 19.75
C GLN A 30 16.53 -10.98 18.90
N ALA A 31 17.74 -11.55 18.93
CA ALA A 31 18.07 -12.76 18.20
C ALA A 31 17.19 -13.94 18.65
N GLN A 32 16.96 -14.08 19.96
CA GLN A 32 16.11 -15.12 20.51
C GLN A 32 14.64 -14.93 20.13
N ARG A 33 14.13 -13.69 20.05
CA ARG A 33 12.78 -13.41 19.52
C ARG A 33 12.67 -13.76 18.03
N GLU A 34 13.72 -13.51 17.25
CA GLU A 34 13.74 -13.83 15.82
C GLU A 34 13.79 -15.35 15.59
N LEU A 35 14.60 -16.08 16.35
CA LEU A 35 14.65 -17.55 16.31
C LEU A 35 13.32 -18.19 16.70
N ASN A 36 12.65 -17.63 17.72
CA ASN A 36 11.35 -18.11 18.18
C ASN A 36 10.18 -17.54 17.35
N ARG A 37 10.44 -16.73 16.33
CA ARG A 37 9.38 -16.15 15.52
C ARG A 37 8.80 -17.22 14.62
N ALA A 38 7.53 -17.58 14.87
CA ALA A 38 6.81 -18.46 13.98
C ALA A 38 6.88 -17.93 12.53
N PRO A 39 7.05 -18.82 11.52
CA PRO A 39 7.14 -18.39 10.14
C PRO A 39 5.89 -17.59 9.78
N LYS A 40 6.08 -16.39 9.20
CA LYS A 40 4.98 -15.56 8.76
C LYS A 40 4.16 -16.36 7.75
N ARG A 41 2.86 -16.53 8.01
CA ARG A 41 1.95 -17.16 7.04
C ARG A 41 2.06 -16.39 5.72
N PRO A 42 2.13 -17.08 4.57
CA PRO A 42 2.20 -16.40 3.28
C PRO A 42 0.97 -15.50 3.13
N ALA A 43 1.18 -14.28 2.65
CA ALA A 43 0.10 -13.36 2.37
C ALA A 43 -0.87 -14.03 1.38
N ARG A 44 -2.15 -14.11 1.75
CA ARG A 44 -3.19 -14.66 0.90
C ARG A 44 -3.90 -13.52 0.19
N CYS A 45 -4.23 -13.74 -1.08
CA CYS A 45 -4.98 -12.81 -1.88
C CYS A 45 -6.40 -12.67 -1.31
N ASN A 46 -6.85 -11.46 -0.98
CA ASN A 46 -8.20 -11.23 -0.45
C ASN A 46 -9.31 -11.45 -1.52
N LEU A 47 -8.92 -11.51 -2.79
CA LEU A 47 -9.81 -11.76 -3.91
C LEU A 47 -9.99 -13.26 -4.19
N CYS A 48 -8.92 -13.99 -4.51
CA CYS A 48 -8.99 -15.42 -4.89
C CYS A 48 -8.46 -16.41 -3.84
N LYS A 49 -7.97 -15.93 -2.68
CA LYS A 49 -7.37 -16.73 -1.59
C LYS A 49 -6.08 -17.48 -1.93
N GLY A 50 -5.50 -17.23 -3.11
CA GLY A 50 -4.20 -17.77 -3.53
C GLY A 50 -3.01 -17.17 -2.78
N ALA A 51 -1.82 -17.76 -2.94
CA ALA A 51 -0.58 -17.35 -2.29
C ALA A 51 0.12 -16.18 -3.04
N HIS A 52 -0.56 -15.05 -3.17
CA HIS A 52 -0.02 -13.83 -3.78
C HIS A 52 -0.71 -12.58 -3.20
N ALA A 53 -0.15 -11.40 -3.45
CA ALA A 53 -0.75 -10.13 -3.04
C ALA A 53 -2.01 -9.81 -3.83
N THR A 54 -3.05 -9.26 -3.18
CA THR A 54 -4.31 -8.91 -3.85
C THR A 54 -4.12 -8.01 -5.06
N THR A 55 -3.13 -7.12 -5.03
CA THR A 55 -2.78 -6.18 -6.11
C THR A 55 -2.23 -6.87 -7.37
N THR A 56 -1.68 -8.07 -7.25
CA THR A 56 -1.08 -8.85 -8.37
C THR A 56 -1.94 -10.06 -8.74
N CYS A 57 -3.21 -10.08 -8.33
CA CYS A 57 -4.11 -11.20 -8.62
C CYS A 57 -4.47 -11.26 -10.11
N GLU A 58 -4.06 -12.32 -10.80
CA GLU A 58 -4.40 -12.59 -12.21
C GLU A 58 -5.61 -13.51 -12.37
N THR A 59 -6.00 -14.21 -11.30
CA THR A 59 -7.12 -15.17 -11.31
C THR A 59 -8.47 -14.52 -11.60
N ILE A 60 -8.66 -13.26 -11.17
CA ILE A 60 -9.92 -12.52 -11.36
C ILE A 60 -9.78 -11.59 -12.56
N PRO A 61 -10.75 -11.58 -13.50
CA PRO A 61 -10.77 -10.63 -14.61
C PRO A 61 -10.68 -9.18 -14.14
N GLN A 62 -9.88 -8.38 -14.84
CA GLN A 62 -9.60 -6.99 -14.48
C GLN A 62 -10.87 -6.13 -14.31
N GLN A 63 -11.88 -6.36 -15.15
CA GLN A 63 -13.15 -5.64 -15.14
C GLN A 63 -13.97 -5.89 -13.86
N GLU A 64 -13.78 -7.04 -13.23
CA GLU A 64 -14.54 -7.45 -12.05
C GLU A 64 -13.84 -7.07 -10.74
N LYS A 65 -12.55 -6.71 -10.78
CA LYS A 65 -11.76 -6.44 -9.57
C LYS A 65 -12.29 -5.27 -8.76
N LEU A 66 -12.58 -4.13 -9.39
CA LEU A 66 -13.14 -2.95 -8.70
C LEU A 66 -14.49 -3.21 -8.03
N PRO A 67 -15.51 -3.79 -8.70
CA PRO A 67 -16.76 -4.11 -8.04
C PRO A 67 -16.56 -5.17 -6.95
N LEU A 68 -15.72 -6.20 -7.16
CA LEU A 68 -15.42 -7.21 -6.14
C LEU A 68 -14.73 -6.65 -4.90
N LEU A 69 -13.86 -5.64 -5.06
CA LEU A 69 -13.24 -4.96 -3.92
C LEU A 69 -14.30 -4.23 -3.08
N LYS A 70 -15.24 -3.55 -3.73
CA LYS A 70 -16.34 -2.86 -3.02
C LYS A 70 -17.25 -3.84 -2.29
N THR A 71 -17.68 -4.92 -2.95
CA THR A 71 -18.58 -5.91 -2.33
C THR A 71 -17.93 -6.66 -1.17
N LYS A 72 -16.63 -6.94 -1.24
CA LYS A 72 -15.87 -7.60 -0.16
C LYS A 72 -15.39 -6.64 0.94
N GLY A 73 -15.70 -5.36 0.87
CA GLY A 73 -15.22 -4.38 1.85
C GLY A 73 -13.68 -4.25 1.86
N LEU A 74 -13.07 -4.27 0.67
CA LEU A 74 -11.63 -4.12 0.47
C LEU A 74 -11.29 -2.74 -0.08
N CYS A 75 -10.10 -2.25 0.27
CA CYS A 75 -9.62 -0.94 -0.10
C CYS A 75 -9.18 -0.93 -1.55
N VAL A 76 -9.78 -0.03 -2.32
CA VAL A 76 -9.49 0.16 -3.74
C VAL A 76 -8.06 0.68 -3.98
N LEU A 77 -7.36 1.16 -2.95
CA LEU A 77 -6.00 1.68 -3.04
C LEU A 77 -4.92 0.65 -2.68
N CYS A 78 -5.20 -0.29 -1.77
CA CYS A 78 -4.20 -1.25 -1.29
C CYS A 78 -4.63 -2.72 -1.34
N GLY A 79 -5.89 -3.02 -1.67
CA GLY A 79 -6.41 -4.39 -1.75
C GLY A 79 -6.50 -5.13 -0.42
N ASN A 80 -6.33 -4.41 0.70
CA ASN A 80 -6.52 -4.92 2.06
C ASN A 80 -7.90 -4.52 2.61
N TYR A 81 -8.33 -5.08 3.74
CA TYR A 81 -9.63 -4.76 4.33
C TYR A 81 -9.82 -3.25 4.60
N ASN A 82 -11.05 -2.75 4.36
CA ASN A 82 -11.47 -1.35 4.49
C ASN A 82 -11.55 -0.83 5.93
N ASN A 83 -10.80 -1.40 6.86
CA ASN A 83 -10.76 -0.93 8.25
C ASN A 83 -9.95 0.37 8.40
N HIS A 84 -9.77 1.13 7.30
CA HIS A 84 -9.03 2.38 7.27
C HIS A 84 -9.69 3.36 6.29
N HIS A 85 -9.71 4.64 6.67
CA HIS A 85 -10.16 5.73 5.81
C HIS A 85 -9.17 5.89 4.64
N PRO A 86 -9.61 6.24 3.41
CA PRO A 86 -8.71 6.41 2.25
C PRO A 86 -7.54 7.35 2.52
N VAL A 87 -7.78 8.45 3.25
CA VAL A 87 -6.73 9.42 3.67
C VAL A 87 -5.66 8.77 4.55
N THR A 88 -6.01 7.75 5.32
CA THR A 88 -5.10 7.01 6.20
C THR A 88 -4.48 5.78 5.51
N CYS A 89 -4.85 5.50 4.26
CA CYS A 89 -4.31 4.36 3.52
C CYS A 89 -2.81 4.50 3.33
N HIS A 90 -2.07 3.43 3.67
CA HIS A 90 -0.62 3.41 3.53
C HIS A 90 -0.17 3.73 2.10
N ASN A 91 -0.83 3.17 1.08
CA ASN A 91 -0.50 3.42 -0.33
C ASN A 91 -0.77 4.86 -0.77
N LEU A 92 -1.66 5.59 -0.09
CA LEU A 92 -1.89 7.01 -0.35
C LEU A 92 -0.94 7.91 0.45
N ARG A 93 -0.62 7.51 1.69
CA ARG A 93 0.23 8.28 2.63
C ARG A 93 1.72 8.18 2.28
N THR A 94 2.15 7.02 1.81
CA THR A 94 3.53 6.82 1.34
C THR A 94 3.67 7.31 -0.10
N LYS A 95 4.91 7.60 -0.54
CA LYS A 95 5.23 7.98 -1.92
C LYS A 95 4.99 6.88 -2.95
N ASN A 96 4.18 5.86 -2.63
CA ASN A 96 3.74 4.80 -3.54
C ASN A 96 2.68 5.30 -4.53
N HIS A 97 2.68 6.60 -4.85
CA HIS A 97 1.77 7.20 -5.82
C HIS A 97 1.86 6.51 -7.19
N GLY A 98 3.00 5.95 -7.57
CA GLY A 98 3.18 5.16 -8.81
C GLY A 98 2.45 3.81 -8.83
N GLU A 99 1.84 3.39 -7.71
CA GLU A 99 0.93 2.26 -7.64
C GLU A 99 -0.53 2.67 -7.88
N LEU A 100 -0.82 3.97 -7.84
CA LEU A 100 -2.15 4.51 -8.11
C LEU A 100 -2.37 4.65 -9.62
N CYS A 101 -3.63 4.62 -10.01
CA CYS A 101 -4.04 4.89 -11.37
C CYS A 101 -3.90 6.40 -11.68
N HIS A 102 -3.09 6.73 -12.69
CA HIS A 102 -2.89 8.12 -13.15
C HIS A 102 -3.70 8.47 -14.40
N LYS A 103 -4.62 7.60 -14.83
CA LYS A 103 -5.45 7.87 -16.01
C LYS A 103 -6.35 9.06 -15.73
N ARG A 104 -6.35 10.06 -16.63
CA ARG A 104 -7.16 11.29 -16.48
C ARG A 104 -8.65 10.99 -16.30
N VAL A 105 -9.15 9.97 -16.99
CA VAL A 105 -10.53 9.46 -16.86
C VAL A 105 -10.88 9.00 -15.45
N CYS A 106 -9.90 8.48 -14.69
CA CYS A 106 -10.04 8.02 -13.31
C CYS A 106 -9.63 9.07 -12.27
N GLY A 107 -9.06 10.20 -12.69
CA GLY A 107 -8.45 11.21 -11.83
C GLY A 107 -9.43 12.13 -11.10
N LYS A 108 -10.74 11.80 -11.11
CA LYS A 108 -11.75 12.58 -10.39
C LYS A 108 -11.62 12.34 -8.87
N LYS A 109 -12.05 13.32 -8.07
CA LYS A 109 -11.81 13.43 -6.60
C LYS A 109 -12.22 12.21 -5.75
N PHE A 110 -12.91 11.20 -6.30
CA PHE A 110 -13.37 9.99 -5.59
C PHE A 110 -13.08 8.67 -6.33
N GLU A 111 -12.42 8.72 -7.47
CA GLU A 111 -12.15 7.53 -8.30
C GLU A 111 -10.72 7.01 -8.16
N LEU A 112 -9.97 7.48 -7.15
CA LEU A 112 -8.62 7.00 -6.86
C LEU A 112 -8.64 5.49 -6.55
N HIS A 113 -7.86 4.73 -7.31
CA HIS A 113 -7.69 3.29 -7.13
C HIS A 113 -6.27 2.87 -7.53
N HIS A 114 -5.87 1.69 -7.10
CA HIS A 114 -4.61 1.08 -7.51
C HIS A 114 -4.63 0.74 -9.01
N LYS A 115 -3.52 0.97 -9.73
CA LYS A 115 -3.42 0.76 -11.20
C LYS A 115 -3.88 -0.63 -11.65
N ASN A 116 -3.54 -1.66 -10.89
CA ASN A 116 -3.92 -3.06 -11.16
C ASN A 116 -5.38 -3.40 -10.85
N PHE A 117 -6.19 -2.45 -10.38
CA PHE A 117 -7.64 -2.61 -10.26
C PHE A 117 -8.41 -1.79 -11.29
N CYS A 118 -7.73 -0.96 -12.09
CA CYS A 118 -8.37 -0.13 -13.11
C CYS A 118 -9.10 -1.00 -14.14
N THR A 119 -10.40 -0.77 -14.33
CA THR A 119 -11.25 -1.47 -15.30
C THR A 119 -11.04 -0.99 -16.73
N LEU A 120 -10.58 0.25 -16.90
CA LEU A 120 -10.31 0.82 -18.21
C LEU A 120 -9.00 0.24 -18.74
N LYS A 121 -8.99 -0.40 -19.91
CA LYS A 121 -7.73 -0.69 -20.65
C LYS A 121 -7.16 0.62 -21.18
N GLN A 122 -5.86 0.69 -21.45
CA GLN A 122 -5.17 1.93 -21.87
C GLN A 122 -5.79 2.64 -23.10
N ASN A 123 -6.66 1.97 -23.88
CA ASN A 123 -7.20 2.47 -25.15
C ASN A 123 -8.73 2.54 -25.27
N GLN A 124 -9.50 2.50 -24.17
CA GLN A 124 -10.94 2.83 -24.25
C GLN A 124 -11.14 4.28 -23.82
N LEU A 125 -10.65 5.20 -24.66
CA LEU A 125 -11.31 6.49 -24.80
C LEU A 125 -12.70 6.15 -25.30
N VAL A 126 -13.70 6.36 -24.45
CA VAL A 126 -15.09 6.37 -24.90
C VAL A 126 -15.14 7.41 -26.01
N GLU A 127 -15.34 6.95 -27.25
CA GLU A 127 -15.87 7.79 -28.32
C GLU A 127 -17.22 8.29 -27.80
N GLY A 128 -17.16 9.45 -27.15
CA GLY A 128 -18.35 10.21 -26.81
C GLY A 128 -18.96 10.63 -28.13
N ASN A 129 -20.04 9.95 -28.50
CA ASN A 129 -21.04 10.36 -29.47
C ASN A 129 -21.08 11.88 -29.63
N LEU A 130 -20.42 12.38 -30.66
CA LEU A 130 -20.66 13.69 -31.24
C LEU A 130 -20.90 13.45 -32.72
N ASN A 131 -22.09 12.92 -33.02
CA ASN A 131 -22.63 12.97 -34.36
C ASN A 131 -23.04 14.43 -34.65
N VAL A 132 -22.05 15.27 -34.91
CA VAL A 132 -22.22 16.70 -35.27
C VAL A 132 -22.57 16.85 -36.76
N GLN A 133 -22.70 15.75 -37.51
CA GLN A 133 -23.04 15.77 -38.93
C GLN A 133 -24.55 15.65 -39.22
N GLN A 134 -25.41 15.52 -38.22
CA GLN A 134 -26.86 15.41 -38.41
C GLN A 134 -27.66 16.67 -38.03
N LEU A 135 -26.99 17.78 -37.72
CA LEU A 135 -27.63 19.07 -37.34
C LEU A 135 -27.40 20.20 -38.36
N LEU A 136 -26.96 19.89 -39.59
CA LEU A 136 -26.72 20.90 -40.64
C LEU A 136 -27.31 20.53 -42.01
N MET A 137 -28.42 19.80 -42.05
CA MET A 137 -29.13 19.50 -43.32
C MET A 137 -30.66 19.53 -43.20
N GLU A 138 -31.23 20.42 -42.38
CA GLU A 138 -32.70 20.64 -42.34
C GLU A 138 -33.10 22.13 -42.45
N ASP A 139 -32.27 22.98 -43.07
CA ASP A 139 -32.62 24.40 -43.36
C ASP A 139 -32.26 24.84 -44.80
N GLN A 140 -32.41 23.94 -45.77
CA GLN A 140 -32.42 24.31 -47.19
C GLN A 140 -33.42 23.45 -47.94
N ASP A 141 -34.71 23.68 -47.69
CA ASP A 141 -35.79 23.48 -48.66
C ASP A 141 -37.09 24.01 -48.06
N GLN A 142 -37.26 25.34 -48.13
CA GLN A 142 -38.56 26.03 -48.25
C GLN A 142 -38.36 27.46 -48.75
#